data_AF-A0A2T2VMZ1-F1
#
_entry.id   AF-A0A2T2VMZ1-F1
#
_cell.length_a   1.000
_cell.length_b   1.000
_cell.length_c   1.000
_cell.angle_alpha   90.00
_cell.angle_beta   90.00
_cell.angle_gamma   90.00
#
_symmetry.space_group_name_H-M   'P 1'
#
loop_
_entity.id
_entity.type
_entity.pdbx_description
1 polymer ?
#
loop_
_entity_poly.entity_id
_entity_poly.type
_entity_poly.pdbx_seq_one_letter_code
_entity_poly.pdbx_strand_id
1 'polypeptide(L)'
;MAETTTDYGRQNLPWPDLGFDAGVNLHAAIVGSVAVLSDQISAKWSGSQAIPAGNTIQLAHNFGLSLGELRIRIVESGAELTQGNDTDFGISEVDVNTINIQNNDAVARTIEIYVYPRAKMRGEDLDPAIVINTTGNATVGNMTVTGDLEVQGTTTTLNTETLDVEDANITINKGGTDASAEGAGLTIKGTGGSDLGGVEYDSSLNSKFKVGDATKREILTADGQQSVTNKDIDGGTASNTSRISVPRGADLATLQALTRKQGAIVYNQDKDEFLGDTGTELKTIGGGGGLVPLAVDHTFAGTIERDTEYMVDLSAGSLAVNLPVGLGDEQYKIAFNIRLIEQGTYDLTVSSQSSQDIFWNEVADTSFLIDEDVRVEFAWDGTQWT
;
A
#
# COMPACT_ATOMS: atom_id res chain seq x y z
N MET A 1 -43.52 -31.00 72.66
CA MET A 1 -43.87 -30.03 71.60
C MET A 1 -43.67 -28.64 72.17
N ALA A 2 -42.64 -27.95 71.69
CA ALA A 2 -42.44 -26.53 71.90
C ALA A 2 -41.88 -26.00 70.58
N GLU A 3 -42.74 -25.33 69.81
CA GLU A 3 -42.33 -24.55 68.66
C GLU A 3 -41.79 -23.21 69.19
N THR A 4 -40.54 -22.91 68.88
CA THR A 4 -40.00 -21.56 68.95
C THR A 4 -39.11 -21.33 67.74
N THR A 5 -39.71 -20.93 66.63
CA THR A 5 -39.01 -20.17 65.61
C THR A 5 -39.55 -18.75 65.66
N THR A 6 -38.96 -17.92 66.51
CA THR A 6 -39.07 -16.47 66.38
C THR A 6 -38.36 -16.08 65.09
N ASP A 7 -39.14 -15.76 64.07
CA ASP A 7 -38.69 -15.00 62.90
C ASP A 7 -38.09 -13.68 63.41
N TYR A 8 -36.76 -13.64 63.50
CA TYR A 8 -36.05 -12.37 63.58
C TYR A 8 -36.31 -11.64 62.28
N GLY A 9 -37.00 -10.51 62.39
CA GLY A 9 -37.49 -9.72 61.28
C GLY A 9 -36.45 -9.53 60.19
N ARG A 10 -36.76 -10.04 59.00
CA ARG A 10 -36.18 -9.52 57.77
C ARG A 10 -36.71 -8.09 57.62
N GLN A 11 -35.95 -7.13 58.15
CA GLN A 11 -36.15 -5.73 57.84
C GLN A 11 -36.05 -5.64 56.32
N ASN A 12 -37.17 -5.35 55.67
CA ASN A 12 -37.23 -5.13 54.23
C ASN A 12 -36.55 -3.78 53.96
N LEU A 13 -35.22 -3.77 53.97
CA LEU A 13 -34.43 -2.60 53.60
C LEU A 13 -34.61 -2.43 52.09
N PRO A 14 -35.23 -1.33 51.63
CA PRO A 14 -35.31 -1.03 50.22
C PRO A 14 -33.93 -0.55 49.80
N TRP A 15 -33.04 -1.49 49.51
CA TRP A 15 -31.85 -1.16 48.75
C TRP A 15 -32.33 -0.90 47.32
N PRO A 16 -32.14 0.31 46.76
CA PRO A 16 -32.31 0.48 45.33
C PRO A 16 -31.35 -0.51 44.67
N ASP A 17 -31.91 -1.44 43.91
CA ASP A 17 -31.14 -2.30 43.03
C ASP A 17 -30.43 -1.39 42.02
N LEU A 18 -29.17 -1.07 42.31
CA LEU A 18 -28.33 -0.17 41.53
C LEU A 18 -27.77 -0.87 40.28
N GLY A 19 -28.65 -1.54 39.54
CA GLY A 19 -28.38 -1.94 38.16
C GLY A 19 -27.31 -3.01 37.99
N PHE A 20 -27.36 -4.09 38.78
CA PHE A 20 -26.67 -5.32 38.38
C PHE A 20 -27.53 -6.06 37.36
N ASP A 21 -27.31 -5.71 36.09
CA ASP A 21 -27.95 -6.30 34.93
C ASP A 21 -27.96 -7.84 35.00
N ALA A 22 -29.06 -8.45 34.58
CA ALA A 22 -29.36 -9.88 34.68
C ALA A 22 -28.56 -10.73 33.67
N GLY A 23 -27.28 -10.41 33.50
CA GLY A 23 -26.30 -11.24 32.83
C GLY A 23 -26.16 -12.55 33.60
N VAL A 24 -26.81 -13.58 33.05
CA VAL A 24 -27.16 -14.89 33.62
C VAL A 24 -26.00 -15.70 34.25
N ASN A 25 -24.75 -15.23 34.18
CA ASN A 25 -23.58 -15.99 34.62
C ASN A 25 -22.93 -15.45 35.88
N LEU A 26 -22.86 -14.13 36.11
CA LEU A 26 -22.19 -13.62 37.31
C LEU A 26 -23.05 -13.82 38.56
N HIS A 27 -24.35 -13.54 38.47
CA HIS A 27 -25.27 -13.81 39.58
C HIS A 27 -25.37 -15.31 39.86
N ALA A 28 -25.39 -16.16 38.85
CA ALA A 28 -25.39 -17.62 39.03
C ALA A 28 -24.07 -18.14 39.62
N ALA A 29 -22.92 -17.60 39.19
CA ALA A 29 -21.61 -17.96 39.74
C ALA A 29 -21.42 -17.44 41.17
N ILE A 30 -21.84 -16.20 41.46
CA ILE A 30 -21.82 -15.64 42.82
C ILE A 30 -22.83 -16.38 43.70
N VAL A 31 -24.06 -16.63 43.25
CA VAL A 31 -25.06 -17.39 44.00
C VAL A 31 -24.61 -18.83 44.19
N GLY A 32 -23.98 -19.46 43.20
CA GLY A 32 -23.38 -20.79 43.32
C GLY A 32 -22.25 -20.81 44.33
N SER A 33 -21.34 -19.83 44.27
CA SER A 33 -20.24 -19.68 45.22
C SER A 33 -20.73 -19.38 46.64
N VAL A 34 -21.73 -18.51 46.78
CA VAL A 34 -22.39 -18.18 48.04
C VAL A 34 -23.19 -19.37 48.55
N ALA A 35 -23.81 -20.18 47.68
CA ALA A 35 -24.50 -21.41 48.05
C ALA A 35 -23.50 -22.47 48.54
N VAL A 36 -22.36 -22.66 47.86
CA VAL A 36 -21.29 -23.55 48.31
C VAL A 36 -20.74 -23.10 49.66
N LEU A 37 -20.47 -21.80 49.84
CA LEU A 37 -20.05 -21.25 51.13
C LEU A 37 -21.15 -21.38 52.19
N SER A 38 -22.41 -21.16 51.83
CA SER A 38 -23.57 -21.28 52.73
C SER A 38 -23.80 -22.73 53.16
N ASP A 39 -23.68 -23.69 52.25
CA ASP A 39 -23.77 -25.12 52.51
C ASP A 39 -22.59 -25.58 53.37
N GLN A 40 -21.37 -25.12 53.07
CA GLN A 40 -20.20 -25.34 53.92
C GLN A 40 -20.37 -24.77 55.33
N ILE A 41 -20.99 -23.60 55.47
CA ILE A 41 -21.26 -22.97 56.78
C ILE A 41 -22.40 -23.68 57.52
N SER A 42 -23.42 -24.15 56.80
CA SER A 42 -24.61 -24.82 57.37
C SER A 42 -24.36 -26.29 57.70
N ALA A 43 -23.41 -26.93 57.02
CA ALA A 43 -23.01 -28.30 57.27
C ALA A 43 -22.13 -28.32 58.54
N LYS A 44 -22.80 -28.52 59.68
CA LYS A 44 -22.19 -28.63 61.01
C LYS A 44 -22.50 -29.99 61.59
N TRP A 45 -21.47 -30.73 61.99
CA TRP A 45 -21.64 -31.88 62.84
C TRP A 45 -21.45 -31.44 64.29
N SER A 46 -22.35 -31.88 65.17
CA SER A 46 -22.21 -31.65 66.61
C SER A 46 -22.65 -32.85 67.42
N GLY A 47 -21.91 -33.16 68.48
CA GLY A 47 -22.29 -34.21 69.41
C GLY A 47 -21.55 -34.08 70.73
N SER A 48 -22.23 -34.51 71.80
CA SER A 48 -21.63 -34.66 73.12
C SER A 48 -20.97 -36.03 73.23
N GLN A 49 -19.75 -36.07 73.76
CA GLN A 49 -18.96 -37.28 73.93
C GLN A 49 -18.31 -37.30 75.32
N ALA A 50 -18.40 -38.43 75.99
CA ALA A 50 -17.62 -38.69 77.20
C ALA A 50 -16.33 -39.42 76.80
N ILE A 51 -15.18 -38.80 77.07
CA ILE A 51 -13.86 -39.35 76.74
C ILE A 51 -13.13 -39.68 78.05
N PRO A 52 -12.94 -40.96 78.39
CA PRO A 52 -12.14 -41.35 79.55
C PRO A 52 -10.72 -40.79 79.49
N ALA A 53 -10.09 -40.61 80.66
CA ALA A 53 -8.71 -40.11 80.76
C ALA A 53 -7.74 -40.92 79.87
N GLY A 54 -6.86 -40.23 79.13
CA GLY A 54 -5.85 -40.84 78.26
C GLY A 54 -6.38 -41.61 77.04
N ASN A 55 -7.69 -41.62 76.79
CA ASN A 55 -8.29 -42.37 75.68
C ASN A 55 -8.54 -41.51 74.44
N THR A 56 -8.59 -42.18 73.29
CA THR A 56 -8.95 -41.58 72.00
C THR A 56 -10.31 -42.10 71.58
N ILE A 57 -11.19 -41.19 71.16
CA ILE A 57 -12.41 -41.55 70.43
C ILE A 57 -12.27 -41.21 68.96
N GLN A 58 -12.95 -41.98 68.12
CA GLN A 58 -13.10 -41.66 66.71
C GLN A 58 -14.44 -40.99 66.48
N LEU A 59 -14.41 -39.91 65.72
CA LEU A 59 -15.57 -39.14 65.36
C LEU A 59 -15.74 -39.17 63.85
N ALA A 60 -16.79 -39.86 63.41
CA ALA A 60 -17.21 -39.83 62.02
C ALA A 60 -17.92 -38.50 61.73
N HIS A 61 -17.49 -37.85 60.65
CA HIS A 61 -18.17 -36.74 59.99
C HIS A 61 -18.39 -37.09 58.51
N ASN A 62 -19.23 -36.34 57.81
CA ASN A 62 -19.62 -36.63 56.42
C ASN A 62 -19.20 -35.51 55.46
N PHE A 63 -18.12 -34.79 55.80
CA PHE A 63 -17.65 -33.66 55.02
C PHE A 63 -16.73 -34.03 53.85
N GLY A 64 -16.08 -35.20 53.88
CA GLY A 64 -15.09 -35.58 52.85
C GLY A 64 -13.90 -34.63 52.76
N LEU A 65 -13.54 -33.95 53.87
CA LEU A 65 -12.47 -32.96 53.94
C LEU A 65 -11.38 -33.42 54.91
N SER A 66 -10.13 -33.10 54.57
CA SER A 66 -8.98 -33.34 55.45
C SER A 66 -9.01 -32.46 56.70
N LEU A 67 -8.30 -32.83 57.76
CA LEU A 67 -8.26 -32.07 59.02
C LEU A 67 -7.76 -30.62 58.81
N GLY A 68 -6.86 -30.39 57.84
CA GLY A 68 -6.38 -29.07 57.46
C GLY A 68 -7.48 -28.15 56.92
N GLU A 69 -8.56 -28.73 56.41
CA GLU A 69 -9.70 -28.04 55.80
C GLU A 69 -10.91 -27.98 56.72
N LEU A 70 -10.81 -28.54 57.93
CA LEU A 70 -11.84 -28.47 58.96
C LEU A 70 -11.47 -27.43 60.03
N ARG A 71 -12.49 -26.84 60.64
CA ARG A 71 -12.35 -26.17 61.94
C ARG A 71 -13.11 -26.99 62.97
N ILE A 72 -12.42 -27.32 64.05
CA ILE A 72 -12.97 -28.12 65.15
C ILE A 72 -12.97 -27.26 66.40
N ARG A 73 -14.13 -27.14 67.03
CA ARG A 73 -14.32 -26.47 68.31
C ARG A 73 -14.74 -27.52 69.32
N ILE A 74 -13.99 -27.60 70.42
CA ILE A 74 -14.32 -28.42 71.58
C ILE A 74 -14.84 -27.48 72.67
N VAL A 75 -15.92 -27.86 73.35
CA VAL A 75 -16.54 -27.10 74.44
C VAL A 75 -16.76 -28.02 75.63
N GLU A 76 -16.37 -27.59 76.82
CA GLU A 76 -16.69 -28.29 78.07
C GLU A 76 -17.43 -27.34 79.01
N SER A 77 -18.59 -27.77 79.53
CA SER A 77 -19.41 -26.96 80.45
C SER A 77 -19.66 -25.51 79.97
N GLY A 78 -19.77 -25.31 78.66
CA GLY A 78 -20.00 -24.01 78.03
C GLY A 78 -18.74 -23.16 77.75
N ALA A 79 -17.55 -23.63 78.16
CA ALA A 79 -16.28 -22.97 77.85
C ALA A 79 -15.59 -23.60 76.63
N GLU A 80 -15.06 -22.78 75.73
CA GLU A 80 -14.36 -23.25 74.53
C GLU A 80 -12.91 -23.64 74.84
N LEU A 81 -12.51 -24.83 74.37
CA LEU A 81 -11.19 -25.45 74.56
C LEU A 81 -10.45 -25.57 73.20
N THR A 82 -10.47 -24.51 72.39
CA THR A 82 -10.16 -24.50 70.94
C THR A 82 -8.83 -25.16 70.51
N GLN A 83 -8.78 -25.62 69.25
CA GLN A 83 -7.60 -26.09 68.53
C GLN A 83 -6.35 -25.18 68.68
N GLY A 84 -5.25 -25.81 69.06
CA GLY A 84 -3.89 -25.28 68.86
C GLY A 84 -3.17 -24.78 70.11
N ASN A 85 -3.86 -24.69 71.25
CA ASN A 85 -3.25 -24.20 72.50
C ASN A 85 -3.72 -24.90 73.78
N ASP A 86 -4.54 -25.95 73.67
CA ASP A 86 -4.92 -26.73 74.85
C ASP A 86 -4.11 -28.03 74.88
N THR A 87 -3.36 -28.23 75.97
CA THR A 87 -2.62 -29.48 76.20
C THR A 87 -3.55 -30.66 76.43
N ASP A 88 -4.81 -30.38 76.76
CA ASP A 88 -5.74 -31.36 77.30
C ASP A 88 -6.42 -32.20 76.20
N PHE A 89 -6.41 -31.75 74.94
CA PHE A 89 -6.97 -32.50 73.81
C PHE A 89 -6.06 -32.56 72.58
N GLY A 90 -5.78 -33.78 72.11
CA GLY A 90 -5.13 -34.04 70.83
C GLY A 90 -6.16 -34.27 69.73
N ILE A 91 -5.97 -33.67 68.55
CA ILE A 91 -6.81 -33.91 67.38
C ILE A 91 -5.93 -34.40 66.23
N SER A 92 -6.28 -35.54 65.64
CA SER A 92 -5.59 -36.05 64.46
C SER A 92 -6.57 -36.56 63.41
N GLU A 93 -6.15 -36.59 62.16
CA GLU A 93 -6.93 -37.16 61.07
C GLU A 93 -6.76 -38.68 61.05
N VAL A 94 -7.85 -39.39 60.75
CA VAL A 94 -7.81 -40.82 60.38
C VAL A 94 -8.00 -40.94 58.87
N ASP A 95 -9.06 -40.28 58.36
CA ASP A 95 -9.35 -40.09 56.94
C ASP A 95 -10.23 -38.84 56.76
N VAL A 96 -10.61 -38.54 55.51
CA VAL A 96 -11.41 -37.37 55.13
C VAL A 96 -12.85 -37.33 55.69
N ASN A 97 -13.28 -38.38 56.39
CA ASN A 97 -14.58 -38.48 57.05
C ASN A 97 -14.44 -38.84 58.55
N THR A 98 -13.23 -38.95 59.08
CA THR A 98 -13.02 -39.44 60.45
C THR A 98 -11.85 -38.74 61.11
N ILE A 99 -12.10 -38.19 62.30
CA ILE A 99 -11.06 -37.59 63.15
C ILE A 99 -10.94 -38.34 64.46
N ASN A 100 -9.75 -38.32 65.05
CA ASN A 100 -9.51 -38.74 66.41
C ASN A 100 -9.53 -37.54 67.35
N ILE A 101 -10.20 -37.69 68.49
CA ILE A 101 -10.09 -36.77 69.63
C ILE A 101 -9.51 -37.56 70.80
N GLN A 102 -8.29 -37.22 71.19
CA GLN A 102 -7.60 -37.79 72.34
C GLN A 102 -7.77 -36.87 73.54
N ASN A 103 -8.27 -37.40 74.65
CA ASN A 103 -8.19 -36.74 75.94
C ASN A 103 -6.79 -37.00 76.52
N ASN A 104 -5.96 -35.96 76.57
CA ASN A 104 -4.61 -36.00 77.13
C ASN A 104 -4.59 -35.70 78.63
N ASP A 105 -5.72 -35.34 79.21
CA ASP A 105 -5.86 -35.09 80.65
C ASP A 105 -5.93 -36.42 81.42
N ALA A 106 -5.53 -36.37 82.69
CA ALA A 106 -5.61 -37.45 83.66
C ALA A 106 -7.04 -37.72 84.17
N VAL A 107 -8.02 -36.89 83.77
CA VAL A 107 -9.42 -36.98 84.19
C VAL A 107 -10.33 -37.25 82.98
N ALA A 108 -11.40 -38.01 83.20
CA ALA A 108 -12.44 -38.21 82.19
C ALA A 108 -13.22 -36.90 81.96
N ARG A 109 -13.44 -36.54 80.69
CA ARG A 109 -14.04 -35.27 80.29
C ARG A 109 -15.32 -35.52 79.49
N THR A 110 -16.32 -34.65 79.67
CA THR A 110 -17.54 -34.66 78.86
C THR A 110 -17.56 -33.40 78.02
N ILE A 111 -17.31 -33.56 76.74
CA ILE A 111 -17.15 -32.46 75.81
C ILE A 111 -18.27 -32.43 74.78
N GLU A 112 -18.53 -31.26 74.24
CA GLU A 112 -19.31 -31.05 73.04
C GLU A 112 -18.36 -30.67 71.91
N ILE A 113 -18.42 -31.43 70.82
CA ILE A 113 -17.53 -31.25 69.67
C ILE A 113 -18.34 -30.68 68.53
N TYR A 114 -17.80 -29.65 67.90
CA TYR A 114 -18.35 -29.01 66.72
C TYR A 114 -17.35 -29.08 65.59
N VAL A 115 -17.71 -29.79 64.51
CA VAL A 115 -16.90 -29.91 63.30
C VAL A 115 -17.60 -29.20 62.17
N TYR A 116 -16.89 -28.30 61.50
CA TYR A 116 -17.39 -27.55 60.36
C TYR A 116 -16.28 -27.35 59.31
N PRO A 117 -16.63 -27.34 58.02
CA PRO A 117 -15.72 -26.97 56.94
C PRO A 117 -15.09 -25.59 57.17
N ARG A 118 -13.82 -25.42 56.77
CA ARG A 118 -13.25 -24.09 56.54
C ARG A 118 -13.81 -23.57 55.23
N ALA A 119 -14.63 -22.52 55.31
CA ALA A 119 -15.13 -21.82 54.14
C ALA A 119 -13.96 -21.35 53.26
N LYS A 120 -13.84 -21.92 52.06
CA LYS A 120 -12.87 -21.54 51.02
C LYS A 120 -13.52 -21.70 49.66
N MET A 121 -13.31 -20.73 48.78
CA MET A 121 -13.52 -20.90 47.35
C MET A 121 -12.20 -21.33 46.74
N ARG A 122 -12.16 -22.48 46.06
CA ARG A 122 -10.98 -22.93 45.31
C ARG A 122 -11.06 -22.39 43.88
N GLY A 123 -9.94 -22.43 43.16
CA GLY A 123 -9.87 -21.96 41.78
C GLY A 123 -10.78 -22.76 40.85
N GLU A 124 -10.94 -24.06 41.12
CA GLU A 124 -11.86 -24.97 40.45
C GLU A 124 -13.34 -24.77 40.83
N ASP A 125 -13.62 -24.09 41.95
CA ASP A 125 -14.98 -23.73 42.36
C ASP A 125 -15.43 -22.42 41.67
N LEU A 126 -14.50 -21.70 41.02
CA LEU A 126 -14.80 -20.62 40.08
C LEU A 126 -15.05 -21.21 38.70
N ASP A 127 -16.07 -20.71 38.00
CA ASP A 127 -16.31 -21.08 36.61
C ASP A 127 -15.04 -20.83 35.77
N PRO A 128 -14.51 -21.81 35.02
CA PRO A 128 -13.35 -21.61 34.14
C PRO A 128 -13.61 -20.56 33.06
N ALA A 129 -14.88 -20.26 32.74
CA ALA A 129 -15.30 -19.20 31.83
C ALA A 129 -15.84 -18.01 32.63
N ILE A 130 -14.95 -17.22 33.23
CA ILE A 130 -15.34 -15.91 33.76
C ILE A 130 -15.81 -15.04 32.59
N VAL A 131 -17.12 -14.89 32.45
CA VAL A 131 -17.74 -13.97 31.48
C VAL A 131 -17.78 -12.58 32.10
N ILE A 132 -17.02 -11.65 31.53
CA ILE A 132 -17.10 -10.23 31.89
C ILE A 132 -18.25 -9.61 31.11
N ASN A 133 -19.42 -9.52 31.73
CA ASN A 133 -20.56 -8.79 31.19
C ASN A 133 -20.74 -7.51 32.01
N THR A 134 -20.43 -6.36 31.41
CA THR A 134 -20.60 -5.05 32.03
C THR A 134 -21.32 -4.12 31.05
N THR A 135 -22.21 -3.29 31.59
CA THR A 135 -22.89 -2.23 30.83
C THR A 135 -22.00 -0.99 30.65
N GLY A 136 -20.84 -0.95 31.33
CA GLY A 136 -19.87 0.14 31.28
C GLY A 136 -18.51 -0.29 30.74
N ASN A 137 -17.47 0.50 31.04
CA ASN A 137 -16.11 0.21 30.57
C ASN A 137 -15.48 -0.91 31.40
N ALA A 138 -14.98 -1.95 30.72
CA ALA A 138 -14.05 -2.90 31.31
C ALA A 138 -12.62 -2.35 31.19
N THR A 139 -11.89 -2.28 32.31
CA THR A 139 -10.45 -1.99 32.30
C THR A 139 -9.72 -3.27 32.66
N VAL A 140 -8.86 -3.74 31.76
CA VAL A 140 -7.99 -4.90 31.97
C VAL A 140 -6.54 -4.44 31.92
N GLY A 141 -5.66 -5.16 32.62
CA GLY A 141 -4.21 -4.94 32.51
C GLY A 141 -3.68 -5.52 31.20
N ASN A 142 -2.65 -6.36 31.29
CA ASN A 142 -2.19 -7.11 30.13
C ASN A 142 -3.26 -8.12 29.70
N MET A 143 -3.46 -8.24 28.40
CA MET A 143 -4.42 -9.17 27.80
C MET A 143 -3.71 -10.06 26.78
N THR A 144 -3.96 -11.36 26.86
CA THR A 144 -3.57 -12.33 25.84
C THR A 144 -4.84 -13.05 25.41
N VAL A 145 -5.14 -13.01 24.12
CA VAL A 145 -6.27 -13.72 23.52
C VAL A 145 -5.70 -14.91 22.78
N THR A 146 -5.99 -16.12 23.25
CA THR A 146 -5.50 -17.36 22.62
C THR A 146 -6.44 -17.88 21.53
N GLY A 147 -7.66 -17.36 21.47
CA GLY A 147 -8.64 -17.63 20.43
C GLY A 147 -8.90 -16.38 19.58
N ASP A 148 -10.11 -16.30 19.02
CA ASP A 148 -10.52 -15.17 18.18
C ASP A 148 -10.88 -13.93 19.01
N LEU A 149 -10.62 -12.75 18.45
CA LEU A 149 -11.09 -11.47 18.97
C LEU A 149 -12.18 -10.93 18.05
N GLU A 150 -13.41 -10.89 18.54
CA GLU A 150 -14.52 -10.20 17.88
C GLU A 150 -14.86 -8.91 18.64
N VAL A 151 -14.84 -7.77 17.95
CA VAL A 151 -15.20 -6.46 18.52
C VAL A 151 -16.48 -5.97 17.87
N GLN A 152 -17.60 -6.10 18.58
CA GLN A 152 -18.89 -5.56 18.14
C GLN A 152 -19.06 -4.13 18.66
N GLY A 153 -18.63 -3.18 17.84
CA GLY A 153 -18.75 -1.76 18.12
C GLY A 153 -18.65 -0.94 16.84
N THR A 154 -18.88 0.37 16.95
CA THR A 154 -18.74 1.29 15.80
C THR A 154 -17.32 1.81 15.61
N THR A 155 -16.45 1.68 16.63
CA THR A 155 -15.06 2.14 16.59
C THR A 155 -14.13 1.18 17.31
N THR A 156 -12.89 1.07 16.84
CA THR A 156 -11.77 0.40 17.53
C THR A 156 -10.59 1.35 17.44
N THR A 157 -9.95 1.65 18.59
CA THR A 157 -8.77 2.51 18.66
C THR A 157 -7.63 1.73 19.29
N LEU A 158 -6.52 1.59 18.57
CA LEU A 158 -5.30 0.93 19.04
C LEU A 158 -4.20 1.99 19.19
N ASN A 159 -3.79 2.26 20.43
CA ASN A 159 -2.69 3.16 20.73
C ASN A 159 -1.41 2.34 20.92
N THR A 160 -0.79 1.96 19.81
CA THR A 160 0.44 1.16 19.78
C THR A 160 1.54 1.87 18.99
N GLU A 161 2.80 1.62 19.35
CA GLU A 161 3.96 2.06 18.57
C GLU A 161 4.14 1.19 17.31
N THR A 162 3.78 -0.09 17.39
CA THR A 162 3.91 -1.05 16.28
C THR A 162 2.65 -1.91 16.18
N LEU A 163 2.17 -2.07 14.95
CA LEU A 163 1.08 -2.99 14.60
C LEU A 163 1.62 -3.96 13.55
N ASP A 164 1.97 -5.16 13.99
CA ASP A 164 2.35 -6.26 13.10
C ASP A 164 1.11 -7.09 12.75
N VAL A 165 0.91 -7.33 11.46
CA VAL A 165 -0.24 -8.08 10.92
C VAL A 165 0.30 -9.24 10.09
N GLU A 166 0.00 -10.46 10.52
CA GLU A 166 0.40 -11.68 9.81
C GLU A 166 -0.58 -12.06 8.68
N ASP A 167 -1.77 -11.45 8.66
CA ASP A 167 -2.79 -11.71 7.66
C ASP A 167 -2.32 -11.37 6.24
N ALA A 168 -2.56 -12.28 5.30
CA ALA A 168 -2.24 -12.05 3.89
C ALA A 168 -3.11 -10.96 3.25
N ASN A 169 -4.32 -10.73 3.78
CA ASN A 169 -5.29 -9.77 3.24
C ASN A 169 -5.94 -8.97 4.36
N ILE A 170 -6.12 -7.68 4.11
CA ILE A 170 -6.88 -6.77 4.97
C ILE A 170 -8.11 -6.30 4.18
N THR A 171 -9.31 -6.59 4.69
CA THR A 171 -10.57 -6.16 4.05
C THR A 171 -11.07 -4.88 4.70
N ILE A 172 -11.12 -3.80 3.92
CA ILE A 172 -11.59 -2.48 4.37
C ILE A 172 -13.03 -2.29 3.86
N ASN A 173 -13.88 -1.62 4.65
CA ASN A 173 -15.30 -1.37 4.34
C ASN A 173 -16.13 -2.67 4.13
N LYS A 174 -15.79 -3.76 4.84
CA LYS A 174 -16.54 -5.02 4.79
C LYS A 174 -17.97 -4.81 5.30
N GLY A 175 -18.96 -5.12 4.47
CA GLY A 175 -20.38 -4.93 4.79
C GLY A 175 -20.88 -3.50 4.59
N GLY A 176 -20.04 -2.58 4.09
CA GLY A 176 -20.44 -1.23 3.71
C GLY A 176 -21.08 -1.13 2.32
N THR A 177 -21.25 0.10 1.85
CA THR A 177 -21.75 0.44 0.50
C THR A 177 -20.65 1.11 -0.33
N ASP A 178 -20.87 1.28 -1.63
CA ASP A 178 -19.95 2.04 -2.51
C ASP A 178 -19.76 3.46 -1.98
N ALA A 179 -20.82 4.09 -1.47
CA ALA A 179 -20.75 5.44 -0.90
C ALA A 179 -19.90 5.49 0.38
N SER A 180 -19.88 4.44 1.21
CA SER A 180 -19.01 4.38 2.39
C SER A 180 -17.60 3.91 2.07
N ALA A 181 -17.35 3.41 0.86
CA ALA A 181 -16.02 3.06 0.39
C ALA A 181 -15.21 4.30 -0.02
N GLU A 182 -15.87 5.41 -0.40
CA GLU A 182 -15.18 6.64 -0.82
C GLU A 182 -14.24 7.17 0.26
N GLY A 183 -12.95 7.30 -0.09
CA GLY A 183 -11.90 7.72 0.83
C GLY A 183 -11.41 6.63 1.78
N ALA A 184 -11.92 5.40 1.70
CA ALA A 184 -11.41 4.28 2.49
C ALA A 184 -9.96 3.96 2.09
N GLY A 185 -9.11 3.68 3.08
CA GLY A 185 -7.72 3.30 2.83
C GLY A 185 -6.80 3.54 4.02
N LEU A 186 -5.55 3.88 3.72
CA LEU A 186 -4.48 4.11 4.68
C LEU A 186 -4.05 5.57 4.63
N THR A 187 -4.02 6.24 5.79
CA THR A 187 -3.57 7.64 5.91
C THR A 187 -2.35 7.73 6.80
N ILE A 188 -1.32 8.41 6.32
CA ILE A 188 -0.10 8.71 7.06
C ILE A 188 -0.27 10.11 7.66
N LYS A 189 -0.30 10.18 8.99
CA LYS A 189 -0.43 11.44 9.74
C LYS A 189 0.93 11.96 10.18
N GLY A 190 1.11 13.27 10.09
CA GLY A 190 2.27 14.00 10.60
C GLY A 190 2.01 14.69 11.93
N THR A 191 2.99 15.47 12.37
CA THR A 191 2.87 16.31 13.57
C THR A 191 1.66 17.24 13.47
N GLY A 192 0.84 17.30 14.53
CA GLY A 192 -0.36 18.14 14.55
C GLY A 192 -1.54 17.60 13.74
N GLY A 193 -1.48 16.34 13.27
CA GLY A 193 -2.59 15.68 12.58
C GLY A 193 -2.71 15.99 11.10
N SER A 194 -1.68 16.60 10.50
CA SER A 194 -1.60 16.84 9.06
C SER A 194 -1.52 15.53 8.27
N ASP A 195 -2.05 15.52 7.05
CA ASP A 195 -1.86 14.40 6.14
C ASP A 195 -0.50 14.54 5.46
N LEU A 196 0.34 13.50 5.57
CA LEU A 196 1.61 13.41 4.85
C LEU A 196 1.48 12.59 3.57
N GLY A 197 0.52 11.68 3.53
CA GLY A 197 0.30 10.81 2.39
C GLY A 197 -0.66 9.67 2.68
N GLY A 198 -0.83 8.77 1.72
CA GLY A 198 -1.67 7.61 1.89
C GLY A 198 -2.06 6.91 0.60
N VAL A 199 -2.93 5.91 0.77
CA VAL A 199 -3.61 5.19 -0.31
C VAL A 199 -5.10 5.29 -0.03
N GLU A 200 -5.88 5.70 -1.02
CA GLU A 200 -7.33 5.87 -0.87
C GLU A 200 -8.08 5.35 -2.08
N TYR A 201 -9.26 4.78 -1.83
CA TYR A 201 -10.25 4.47 -2.85
C TYR A 201 -10.98 5.75 -3.29
N ASP A 202 -11.18 5.89 -4.60
CA ASP A 202 -11.88 7.01 -5.23
C ASP A 202 -12.60 6.52 -6.49
N SER A 203 -13.92 6.37 -6.44
CA SER A 203 -14.67 5.79 -7.56
C SER A 203 -14.70 6.66 -8.82
N SER A 204 -14.37 7.96 -8.70
CA SER A 204 -14.32 8.88 -9.83
C SER A 204 -13.12 8.63 -10.75
N LEU A 205 -12.09 7.94 -10.24
CA LEU A 205 -10.89 7.60 -10.97
C LEU A 205 -11.08 6.32 -11.80
N ASN A 206 -10.31 6.18 -12.87
CA ASN A 206 -10.31 4.97 -13.69
C ASN A 206 -9.61 3.82 -12.96
N SER A 207 -8.50 4.11 -12.28
CA SER A 207 -7.78 3.14 -11.45
C SER A 207 -8.48 2.76 -10.15
N LYS A 208 -9.51 3.53 -9.76
CA LYS A 208 -10.20 3.47 -8.47
C LYS A 208 -9.34 3.76 -7.24
N PHE A 209 -8.06 4.04 -7.42
CA PHE A 209 -7.12 4.29 -6.33
C PHE A 209 -6.24 5.49 -6.60
N LYS A 210 -5.98 6.26 -5.53
CA LYS A 210 -4.98 7.32 -5.53
C LYS A 210 -3.95 7.07 -4.43
N VAL A 211 -2.70 7.41 -4.73
CA VAL A 211 -1.56 7.29 -3.84
C VAL A 211 -0.69 8.54 -3.92
N GLY A 212 0.00 8.87 -2.84
CA GLY A 212 1.02 9.92 -2.85
C GLY A 212 1.10 10.67 -1.53
N ASP A 213 1.51 11.93 -1.64
CA ASP A 213 1.54 12.88 -0.52
C ASP A 213 0.13 13.31 -0.09
N ALA A 214 0.03 14.39 0.68
CA ALA A 214 -1.24 14.97 1.13
C ALA A 214 -2.30 15.13 0.01
N THR A 215 -1.87 15.42 -1.22
CA THR A 215 -2.80 15.66 -2.35
C THR A 215 -3.28 14.37 -2.99
N LYS A 216 -2.48 13.29 -2.93
CA LYS A 216 -2.66 11.99 -3.61
C LYS A 216 -2.94 12.12 -5.12
N ARG A 217 -2.51 11.15 -5.93
CA ARG A 217 -2.73 11.16 -7.38
C ARG A 217 -3.14 9.78 -7.86
N GLU A 218 -3.90 9.76 -8.93
CA GLU A 218 -4.34 8.51 -9.55
C GLU A 218 -3.14 7.62 -9.94
N ILE A 219 -3.28 6.31 -9.72
CA ILE A 219 -2.32 5.30 -10.17
C ILE A 219 -2.50 5.04 -11.67
N LEU A 220 -1.42 4.91 -12.43
CA LEU A 220 -1.49 4.51 -13.84
C LEU A 220 -1.79 3.00 -13.96
N THR A 221 -2.70 2.64 -14.85
CA THR A 221 -3.22 1.29 -15.10
C THR A 221 -2.96 0.84 -16.53
N ALA A 222 -3.02 -0.47 -16.79
CA ALA A 222 -2.77 -1.03 -18.11
C ALA A 222 -3.92 -0.79 -19.10
N ASP A 223 -5.16 -0.86 -18.62
CA ASP A 223 -6.37 -0.84 -19.48
C ASP A 223 -7.19 0.44 -19.34
N GLY A 224 -6.91 1.27 -18.32
CA GLY A 224 -7.61 2.53 -18.11
C GLY A 224 -7.08 3.61 -19.05
N GLN A 225 -7.99 4.32 -19.74
CA GLN A 225 -7.60 5.53 -20.47
C GLN A 225 -7.15 6.60 -19.46
N GLN A 226 -5.87 6.98 -19.48
CA GLN A 226 -5.32 7.95 -18.54
C GLN A 226 -4.39 8.94 -19.24
N SER A 227 -4.42 10.20 -18.79
CA SER A 227 -3.52 11.24 -19.26
C SER A 227 -2.31 11.33 -18.34
N VAL A 228 -1.11 11.15 -18.89
CA VAL A 228 0.15 11.28 -18.15
C VAL A 228 0.81 12.59 -18.55
N THR A 229 0.88 13.54 -17.62
CA THR A 229 1.44 14.89 -17.85
C THR A 229 2.61 15.16 -16.90
N ASN A 230 3.46 16.13 -17.24
CA ASN A 230 4.63 16.53 -16.45
C ASN A 230 5.58 15.36 -16.12
N LYS A 231 5.67 14.39 -17.02
CA LYS A 231 6.66 13.30 -16.97
C LYS A 231 7.70 13.54 -18.03
N ASP A 232 8.95 13.41 -17.62
CA ASP A 232 10.06 13.17 -18.52
C ASP A 232 10.13 11.67 -18.77
N ILE A 233 10.20 11.25 -20.04
CA ILE A 233 10.28 9.85 -20.43
C ILE A 233 11.64 9.63 -21.09
N ASP A 234 12.67 9.48 -20.26
CA ASP A 234 14.06 9.32 -20.69
C ASP A 234 14.29 7.99 -21.45
N GLY A 235 13.43 6.98 -21.25
CA GLY A 235 13.49 5.71 -21.97
C GLY A 235 14.77 4.88 -21.73
N GLY A 236 15.81 5.44 -21.11
CA GLY A 236 17.09 4.80 -20.81
C GLY A 236 17.83 4.33 -22.06
N THR A 237 18.72 3.34 -21.89
CA THR A 237 19.32 2.63 -23.01
C THR A 237 18.25 1.80 -23.73
N ALA A 238 18.11 2.05 -25.04
CA ALA A 238 17.15 1.36 -25.87
C ALA A 238 17.31 -0.17 -25.75
N SER A 239 16.19 -0.85 -25.48
CA SER A 239 16.10 -2.31 -25.46
C SER A 239 14.69 -2.76 -25.82
N ASN A 240 14.50 -4.07 -26.02
CA ASN A 240 13.17 -4.61 -26.27
C ASN A 240 12.18 -4.39 -25.10
N THR A 241 12.69 -4.05 -23.91
CA THR A 241 11.92 -3.76 -22.69
C THR A 241 11.89 -2.29 -22.29
N SER A 242 12.73 -1.44 -22.91
CA SER A 242 12.84 0.00 -22.61
C SER A 242 12.67 0.79 -23.91
N ARG A 243 11.41 1.09 -24.24
CA ARG A 243 11.03 1.86 -25.44
C ARG A 243 9.72 2.60 -25.21
N ILE A 244 9.56 3.74 -25.86
CA ILE A 244 8.24 4.38 -26.06
C ILE A 244 7.71 3.87 -27.39
N SER A 245 6.63 3.10 -27.37
CA SER A 245 5.97 2.65 -28.60
C SER A 245 4.80 3.56 -28.92
N VAL A 246 4.81 4.13 -30.12
CA VAL A 246 3.67 4.87 -30.66
C VAL A 246 2.72 3.92 -31.39
N PRO A 247 1.41 4.21 -31.40
CA PRO A 247 0.48 3.47 -32.24
C PRO A 247 0.91 3.52 -33.71
N ARG A 248 0.79 2.38 -34.42
CA ARG A 248 1.05 2.27 -35.85
C ARG A 248 -0.22 1.92 -36.61
N GLY A 249 -0.41 2.53 -37.77
CA GLY A 249 -1.42 2.12 -38.76
C GLY A 249 -0.80 1.16 -39.76
N ALA A 250 -1.65 0.39 -40.45
CA ALA A 250 -1.19 -0.44 -41.56
C ALA A 250 -0.70 0.42 -42.73
N ASP A 251 -1.35 1.57 -42.96
CA ASP A 251 -1.02 2.53 -44.01
C ASP A 251 -1.36 3.98 -43.58
N LEU A 252 -0.94 4.97 -44.39
CA LEU A 252 -1.21 6.39 -44.13
C LEU A 252 -2.71 6.71 -44.12
N ALA A 253 -3.51 6.05 -44.97
CA ALA A 253 -4.95 6.28 -45.05
C ALA A 253 -5.66 5.88 -43.75
N THR A 254 -5.26 4.75 -43.16
CA THR A 254 -5.71 4.26 -41.85
C THR A 254 -5.38 5.27 -40.76
N LEU A 255 -4.17 5.82 -40.78
CA LEU A 255 -3.76 6.86 -39.83
C LEU A 255 -4.55 8.16 -40.00
N GLN A 256 -4.88 8.56 -41.23
CA GLN A 256 -5.68 9.76 -41.54
C GLN A 256 -7.17 9.62 -41.19
N ALA A 257 -7.71 8.40 -41.18
CA ALA A 257 -9.11 8.14 -40.86
C ALA A 257 -9.42 8.15 -39.35
N LEU A 258 -8.39 8.12 -38.49
CA LEU A 258 -8.56 8.18 -37.03
C LEU A 258 -9.08 9.55 -36.59
N THR A 259 -9.96 9.59 -35.57
CA THR A 259 -10.40 10.84 -34.95
C THR A 259 -9.31 11.34 -33.98
N ARG A 260 -8.28 12.00 -34.52
CA ARG A 260 -7.05 12.33 -33.78
C ARG A 260 -7.03 13.77 -33.25
N LYS A 261 -6.17 14.01 -32.24
CA LYS A 261 -5.90 15.32 -31.64
C LYS A 261 -4.54 15.83 -32.11
N GLN A 262 -4.42 17.14 -32.30
CA GLN A 262 -3.15 17.83 -32.62
C GLN A 262 -2.04 17.42 -31.62
N GLY A 263 -0.83 17.22 -32.13
CA GLY A 263 0.34 16.82 -31.34
C GLY A 263 0.53 15.31 -31.17
N ALA A 264 -0.35 14.47 -31.74
CA ALA A 264 -0.14 13.03 -31.75
C ALA A 264 1.05 12.64 -32.63
N ILE A 265 1.97 11.83 -32.10
CA ILE A 265 3.03 11.17 -32.87
C ILE A 265 2.57 9.75 -33.19
N VAL A 266 2.60 9.39 -34.46
CA VAL A 266 2.30 8.03 -34.95
C VAL A 266 3.41 7.56 -35.87
N TYR A 267 3.52 6.24 -36.05
CA TYR A 267 4.49 5.66 -36.97
C TYR A 267 3.77 5.11 -38.20
N ASN A 268 4.20 5.55 -39.39
CA ASN A 268 3.69 5.05 -40.66
C ASN A 268 4.58 3.91 -41.17
N GLN A 269 4.03 2.70 -41.21
CA GLN A 269 4.79 1.51 -41.59
C GLN A 269 5.22 1.54 -43.07
N ASP A 270 4.40 2.06 -43.97
CA ASP A 270 4.70 2.05 -45.41
C ASP A 270 5.89 2.95 -45.76
N LYS A 271 6.06 4.04 -45.00
CA LYS A 271 7.07 5.06 -45.23
C LYS A 271 8.23 5.02 -44.23
N ASP A 272 8.16 4.14 -43.24
CA ASP A 272 9.14 3.98 -42.17
C ASP A 272 9.51 5.31 -41.49
N GLU A 273 8.50 6.12 -41.16
CA GLU A 273 8.70 7.46 -40.61
C GLU A 273 7.74 7.78 -39.47
N PHE A 274 8.22 8.59 -38.53
CA PHE A 274 7.37 9.21 -37.52
C PHE A 274 6.64 10.39 -38.14
N LEU A 275 5.34 10.47 -37.86
CA LEU A 275 4.48 11.56 -38.30
C LEU A 275 3.86 12.27 -37.09
N GLY A 276 3.95 13.60 -37.09
CA GLY A 276 3.24 14.49 -36.17
C GLY A 276 1.90 14.92 -36.74
N ASP A 277 0.88 14.93 -35.89
CA ASP A 277 -0.43 15.47 -36.20
C ASP A 277 -0.48 17.00 -35.99
N THR A 278 -0.82 17.77 -37.02
CA THR A 278 -1.06 19.21 -36.88
C THR A 278 -2.50 19.54 -36.45
N GLY A 279 -3.36 18.53 -36.30
CA GLY A 279 -4.81 18.66 -36.11
C GLY A 279 -5.59 18.67 -37.43
N THR A 280 -4.91 18.81 -38.57
CA THR A 280 -5.51 18.81 -39.91
C THR A 280 -4.80 17.88 -40.89
N GLU A 281 -3.51 17.63 -40.70
CA GLU A 281 -2.68 16.79 -41.57
C GLU A 281 -1.58 16.07 -40.77
N LEU A 282 -1.05 15.00 -41.37
CA LEU A 282 0.11 14.26 -40.87
C LEU A 282 1.38 14.80 -41.53
N LYS A 283 2.36 15.23 -40.73
CA LYS A 283 3.67 15.70 -41.21
C LYS A 283 4.79 14.83 -40.69
N THR A 284 5.82 14.63 -41.50
CA THR A 284 7.02 13.91 -41.08
C THR A 284 7.73 14.66 -39.95
N ILE A 285 8.09 13.94 -38.89
CA ILE A 285 8.96 14.43 -37.82
C ILE A 285 10.34 13.85 -38.09
N GLY A 286 11.30 14.71 -38.42
CA GLY A 286 12.67 14.27 -38.69
C GLY A 286 12.89 13.60 -40.04
N GLY A 287 11.93 13.69 -40.97
CA GLY A 287 12.11 13.23 -42.34
C GLY A 287 13.04 14.17 -43.11
N GLY A 288 14.33 13.88 -43.12
CA GLY A 288 15.27 14.59 -44.00
C GLY A 288 16.74 14.64 -43.57
N GLY A 289 17.33 13.52 -43.16
CA GLY A 289 18.77 13.35 -43.38
C GLY A 289 18.95 12.71 -44.76
N GLY A 290 19.42 13.35 -45.83
CA GLY A 290 20.09 14.64 -45.93
C GLY A 290 21.18 14.52 -46.99
N LEU A 291 20.81 14.54 -48.26
CA LEU A 291 21.23 15.70 -49.04
C LEU A 291 20.05 16.65 -48.91
N VAL A 292 20.25 17.76 -48.21
CA VAL A 292 19.42 18.93 -48.48
C VAL A 292 20.00 19.42 -49.81
N PRO A 293 19.33 19.29 -50.97
CA PRO A 293 19.64 20.23 -52.02
C PRO A 293 19.31 21.56 -51.35
N LEU A 294 20.34 22.37 -51.10
CA LEU A 294 20.11 23.80 -51.12
C LEU A 294 19.56 24.00 -52.53
N ALA A 295 18.24 24.08 -52.66
CA ALA A 295 17.62 24.58 -53.85
C ALA A 295 18.13 26.02 -53.92
N VAL A 296 19.30 26.18 -54.56
CA VAL A 296 19.77 27.48 -55.00
C VAL A 296 18.78 27.81 -56.09
N ASP A 297 17.76 28.52 -55.68
CA ASP A 297 16.73 29.09 -56.51
C ASP A 297 17.43 30.02 -57.53
N HIS A 298 17.83 29.43 -58.65
CA HIS A 298 18.26 29.95 -59.96
C HIS A 298 18.99 31.31 -60.08
N THR A 299 19.55 31.84 -59.00
CA THR A 299 20.35 33.07 -58.96
C THR A 299 21.31 33.03 -57.78
N PHE A 300 22.50 32.46 -57.97
CA PHE A 300 23.61 32.67 -57.04
C PHE A 300 24.21 34.06 -57.30
N ALA A 301 23.87 35.03 -56.45
CA ALA A 301 24.52 36.33 -56.40
C ALA A 301 25.51 36.35 -55.22
N GLY A 302 26.66 35.70 -55.39
CA GLY A 302 27.72 35.64 -54.38
C GLY A 302 29.10 35.83 -54.98
N THR A 303 30.03 36.31 -54.17
CA THR A 303 31.44 36.43 -54.55
C THR A 303 32.02 35.03 -54.74
N ILE A 304 32.48 34.72 -55.95
CA ILE A 304 33.20 33.48 -56.26
C ILE A 304 34.61 33.58 -55.63
N GLU A 305 34.99 32.59 -54.83
CA GLU A 305 36.31 32.50 -54.20
C GLU A 305 37.32 31.88 -55.17
N ARG A 306 38.58 32.31 -55.05
CA ARG A 306 39.70 31.87 -55.89
C ARG A 306 39.99 30.38 -55.69
N ASP A 307 40.32 29.68 -56.77
CA ASP A 307 40.76 28.27 -56.80
C ASP A 307 39.77 27.25 -56.18
N THR A 308 38.49 27.61 -56.08
CA THR A 308 37.43 26.74 -55.57
C THR A 308 36.67 26.08 -56.70
N GLU A 309 36.47 24.77 -56.60
CA GLU A 309 35.65 23.99 -57.52
C GLU A 309 34.18 24.10 -57.09
N TYR A 310 33.32 24.57 -58.00
CA TYR A 310 31.88 24.72 -57.75
C TYR A 310 31.11 23.62 -58.50
N MET A 311 30.26 22.89 -57.77
CA MET A 311 29.31 21.96 -58.37
C MET A 311 27.94 22.62 -58.51
N VAL A 312 27.39 22.58 -59.72
CA VAL A 312 26.04 23.09 -60.01
C VAL A 312 25.20 21.96 -60.60
N ASP A 313 24.11 21.62 -59.91
CA ASP A 313 23.12 20.64 -60.34
C ASP A 313 22.01 21.37 -61.13
N LEU A 314 21.83 21.05 -62.42
CA LEU A 314 20.74 21.58 -63.24
C LEU A 314 19.75 20.48 -63.60
N SER A 315 18.47 20.68 -63.25
CA SER A 315 17.36 19.80 -63.63
C SER A 315 16.58 20.29 -64.86
N ALA A 316 16.46 21.60 -65.08
CA ALA A 316 16.01 22.23 -66.32
C ALA A 316 16.20 23.76 -66.26
N GLY A 317 16.49 24.44 -67.38
CA GLY A 317 16.55 25.91 -67.49
C GLY A 317 17.93 26.49 -67.83
N SER A 318 18.11 27.79 -67.55
CA SER A 318 19.36 28.51 -67.82
C SER A 318 20.16 28.75 -66.53
N LEU A 319 21.49 28.62 -66.59
CA LEU A 319 22.42 29.04 -65.54
C LEU A 319 23.06 30.36 -65.96
N ALA A 320 22.90 31.39 -65.12
CA ALA A 320 23.63 32.65 -65.25
C ALA A 320 24.68 32.73 -64.14
N VAL A 321 25.95 32.83 -64.53
CA VAL A 321 27.07 33.05 -63.58
C VAL A 321 27.61 34.46 -63.77
N ASN A 322 27.47 35.30 -62.75
CA ASN A 322 28.10 36.61 -62.73
C ASN A 322 29.50 36.52 -62.11
N LEU A 323 30.53 36.75 -62.91
CA LEU A 323 31.90 36.81 -62.42
C LEU A 323 32.17 38.16 -61.75
N PRO A 324 32.82 38.21 -60.58
CA PRO A 324 33.18 39.47 -59.95
C PRO A 324 34.18 40.25 -60.82
N VAL A 325 33.95 41.56 -60.94
CA VAL A 325 34.82 42.49 -61.69
C VAL A 325 36.21 42.58 -61.03
N GLY A 326 37.27 42.45 -61.84
CA GLY A 326 38.65 42.71 -61.40
C GLY A 326 39.54 41.47 -61.22
N LEU A 327 39.48 40.51 -62.14
CA LEU A 327 40.57 39.56 -62.31
C LEU A 327 41.73 40.32 -62.95
N GLY A 328 42.74 40.74 -62.16
CA GLY A 328 43.92 41.43 -62.69
C GLY A 328 44.68 40.60 -63.73
N ASP A 329 45.68 41.21 -64.39
CA ASP A 329 46.42 40.74 -65.59
C ASP A 329 47.04 39.31 -65.57
N GLU A 330 46.81 38.52 -64.54
CA GLU A 330 47.20 37.12 -64.47
C GLU A 330 46.09 36.22 -65.04
N GLN A 331 46.47 35.25 -65.90
CA GLN A 331 45.54 34.31 -66.49
C GLN A 331 44.93 33.38 -65.43
N TYR A 332 43.64 33.56 -65.11
CA TYR A 332 42.92 32.70 -64.16
C TYR A 332 41.87 31.84 -64.86
N LYS A 333 41.76 30.58 -64.43
CA LYS A 333 40.74 29.64 -64.91
C LYS A 333 39.65 29.49 -63.86
N ILE A 334 38.41 29.71 -64.24
CA ILE A 334 37.25 29.33 -63.43
C ILE A 334 36.66 28.08 -64.06
N ALA A 335 36.63 26.99 -63.31
CA ALA A 335 36.05 25.72 -63.73
C ALA A 335 34.75 25.47 -62.97
N PHE A 336 33.72 25.07 -63.71
CA PHE A 336 32.45 24.63 -63.14
C PHE A 336 32.27 23.17 -63.49
N ASN A 337 31.97 22.34 -62.48
CA ASN A 337 31.44 21.01 -62.75
C ASN A 337 29.92 21.12 -62.82
N ILE A 338 29.38 20.99 -64.02
CA ILE A 338 27.94 21.02 -64.26
C ILE A 338 27.46 19.58 -64.29
N ARG A 339 26.55 19.23 -63.38
CA ARG A 339 25.86 17.94 -63.41
C ARG A 339 24.45 18.16 -63.92
N LEU A 340 24.17 17.56 -65.07
CA LEU A 340 22.86 17.58 -65.70
C LEU A 340 22.07 16.38 -65.21
N ILE A 341 20.83 16.60 -64.78
CA ILE A 341 20.03 15.57 -64.11
C ILE A 341 19.00 14.95 -65.06
N GLU A 342 18.57 15.68 -66.11
CA GLU A 342 17.58 15.22 -67.10
C GLU A 342 18.06 15.40 -68.56
N GLN A 343 17.73 14.49 -69.48
CA GLN A 343 18.06 14.69 -70.90
C GLN A 343 17.32 15.93 -71.45
N GLY A 344 18.03 16.81 -72.16
CA GLY A 344 17.42 18.05 -72.64
C GLY A 344 18.40 19.03 -73.27
N THR A 345 17.85 20.14 -73.77
CA THR A 345 18.62 21.29 -74.25
C THR A 345 18.81 22.28 -73.12
N TYR A 346 20.04 22.75 -72.94
CA TYR A 346 20.46 23.64 -71.87
C TYR A 346 21.13 24.89 -72.43
N ASP A 347 20.83 26.02 -71.80
CA ASP A 347 21.45 27.31 -72.10
C ASP A 347 22.38 27.72 -70.96
N LEU A 348 23.69 27.65 -71.19
CA LEU A 348 24.67 28.25 -70.30
C LEU A 348 24.99 29.66 -70.78
N THR A 349 24.69 30.67 -69.97
CA THR A 349 25.10 32.04 -70.25
C THR A 349 26.19 32.44 -69.27
N VAL A 350 27.38 32.72 -69.78
CA VAL A 350 28.48 33.30 -69.00
C VAL A 350 28.58 34.77 -69.38
N SER A 351 28.17 35.64 -68.46
CA SER A 351 28.24 37.09 -68.63
C SER A 351 29.36 37.66 -67.77
N SER A 352 30.30 38.36 -68.41
CA SER A 352 31.33 39.13 -67.71
C SER A 352 30.88 40.58 -67.59
N GLN A 353 31.01 41.20 -66.41
CA GLN A 353 30.75 42.62 -66.24
C GLN A 353 31.96 43.52 -66.56
N SER A 354 33.08 42.96 -67.03
CA SER A 354 34.24 43.74 -67.46
C SER A 354 34.84 43.23 -68.77
N SER A 355 35.21 44.16 -69.65
CA SER A 355 35.78 43.99 -70.98
C SER A 355 37.23 43.46 -70.99
N GLN A 356 37.58 42.54 -70.10
CA GLN A 356 38.91 41.94 -70.07
C GLN A 356 38.84 40.47 -70.48
N ASP A 357 39.61 40.17 -71.52
CA ASP A 357 39.66 38.93 -72.29
C ASP A 357 39.77 37.68 -71.41
N ILE A 358 38.80 36.77 -71.54
CA ILE A 358 38.86 35.42 -70.95
C ILE A 358 39.66 34.52 -71.90
N PHE A 359 40.90 34.21 -71.56
CA PHE A 359 41.74 33.29 -72.33
C PHE A 359 41.53 31.83 -71.90
N TRP A 360 41.21 30.96 -72.86
CA TRP A 360 41.26 29.50 -72.69
C TRP A 360 42.30 28.86 -73.61
N ASN A 361 43.01 27.85 -73.09
CA ASN A 361 44.06 27.09 -73.77
C ASN A 361 43.63 25.62 -73.94
N GLU A 362 44.02 25.09 -75.09
CA GLU A 362 43.50 23.98 -75.90
C GLU A 362 43.76 22.57 -75.33
N VAL A 363 42.72 21.73 -75.28
CA VAL A 363 42.77 20.32 -75.73
C VAL A 363 41.39 19.94 -76.32
N ALA A 364 41.35 19.75 -77.65
CA ALA A 364 40.29 19.19 -78.50
C ALA A 364 39.12 20.10 -78.97
N ASP A 365 39.28 20.61 -80.20
CA ASP A 365 38.29 20.93 -81.25
C ASP A 365 36.89 21.44 -80.85
N THR A 366 36.80 22.75 -80.56
CA THR A 366 35.83 23.72 -81.12
C THR A 366 36.14 25.09 -80.50
N SER A 367 36.84 25.97 -81.22
CA SER A 367 37.32 27.26 -80.70
C SER A 367 36.49 28.44 -81.20
N PHE A 368 35.98 29.28 -80.30
CA PHE A 368 35.40 30.61 -80.59
C PHE A 368 36.05 31.69 -79.71
N LEU A 369 36.32 32.85 -80.32
CA LEU A 369 36.81 34.07 -79.65
C LEU A 369 35.62 34.80 -79.02
N ILE A 370 35.81 35.39 -77.83
CA ILE A 370 34.74 36.03 -77.05
C ILE A 370 35.10 37.49 -76.81
N ASP A 371 34.22 38.41 -77.19
CA ASP A 371 34.29 39.86 -76.89
C ASP A 371 33.00 40.35 -76.16
N GLU A 372 31.90 39.57 -76.15
CA GLU A 372 30.64 39.86 -75.43
C GLU A 372 29.94 38.56 -74.97
N ASP A 373 28.92 38.69 -74.09
CA ASP A 373 28.15 37.61 -73.44
C ASP A 373 28.11 36.28 -74.21
N VAL A 374 28.64 35.22 -73.59
CA VAL A 374 28.68 33.91 -74.23
C VAL A 374 27.46 33.12 -73.82
N ARG A 375 26.63 32.83 -74.81
CA ARG A 375 25.56 31.83 -74.70
C ARG A 375 25.99 30.56 -75.41
N VAL A 376 26.18 29.50 -74.64
CA VAL A 376 26.38 28.15 -75.18
C VAL A 376 25.08 27.38 -75.00
N GLU A 377 24.44 27.06 -76.12
CA GLU A 377 23.35 26.11 -76.16
C GLU A 377 23.95 24.72 -76.41
N PHE A 378 23.68 23.77 -75.53
CA PHE A 378 24.13 22.39 -75.70
C PHE A 378 23.00 21.42 -75.36
N ALA A 379 22.94 20.32 -76.09
CA ALA A 379 22.01 19.22 -75.82
C ALA A 379 22.75 18.12 -75.07
N TRP A 380 22.19 17.68 -73.95
CA TRP A 380 22.71 16.54 -73.20
C TRP A 380 21.83 15.32 -73.42
N ASP A 381 22.44 14.28 -73.98
CA ASP A 381 21.78 13.02 -74.34
C ASP A 381 21.86 11.96 -73.22
N GLY A 382 22.32 12.33 -72.02
CA GLY A 382 22.41 11.42 -70.88
C GLY A 382 23.71 10.60 -70.81
N THR A 383 24.61 10.74 -71.78
CA THR A 383 25.88 10.00 -71.79
C THR A 383 26.97 10.82 -71.09
N GLN A 384 27.64 10.25 -70.08
CA GLN A 384 28.85 10.86 -69.51
C GLN A 384 29.97 10.76 -70.55
N TRP A 385 30.49 11.90 -71.01
CA TRP A 385 31.73 11.96 -71.76
C TRP A 385 32.88 11.95 -70.76
N THR A 386 33.75 10.94 -70.82
CA THR A 386 34.98 10.84 -70.03
C THR A 386 36.07 11.76 -70.55
#